data_AF-A0A414P9M0-F1
#
_entry.id   AF-A0A414P9M0-F1
#
_cell.length_a   1.000
_cell.length_b   1.000
_cell.length_c   1.000
_cell.angle_alpha   90.00
_cell.angle_beta   90.00
_cell.angle_gamma   90.00
#
_symmetry.space_group_name_H-M   'P 1'
#
loop_
_entity.id
_entity.type
_entity.pdbx_description
1 polymer ?
#
loop_
_entity_poly.entity_id
_entity_poly.type
_entity_poly.pdbx_seq_one_letter_code
_entity_poly.pdbx_strand_id
1 'polypeptide(L)'
;MPDGKIGEAICEKYFATEDWEVDFAQKTSVLKRISDYTGLNFRQVLDLPYSYFLLLNRDSWLYSYQSSEKGMEILKNLWRVQQTQSDDAAVSELKERMVHR
;
A
#
# COMPACT_ATOMS: atom_id res chain seq x y z
N MET A 1 5.34 6.06 -2.21
CA MET A 1 5.34 5.28 -3.46
C MET A 1 6.68 5.47 -4.15
N PRO A 2 7.13 4.52 -4.99
CA PRO A 2 8.26 4.76 -5.89
C PRO A 2 7.94 5.92 -6.84
N ASP A 3 8.95 6.69 -7.21
CA ASP A 3 8.77 7.81 -8.15
C ASP A 3 8.82 7.33 -9.61
N GLY A 4 8.24 8.13 -10.51
CA GLY A 4 8.26 7.91 -11.97
C GLY A 4 7.27 6.86 -12.47
N LYS A 5 7.47 6.40 -13.72
CA LYS A 5 6.52 5.55 -14.46
C LYS A 5 6.13 4.25 -13.75
N ILE A 6 7.02 3.68 -12.95
CA ILE A 6 6.75 2.47 -12.17
C ILE A 6 5.74 2.77 -11.06
N GLY A 7 5.91 3.90 -10.36
CA GLY A 7 4.97 4.35 -9.33
C GLY A 7 3.58 4.63 -9.91
N GLU A 8 3.53 5.32 -11.04
CA GLU A 8 2.28 5.59 -11.79
C GLU A 8 1.56 4.28 -12.14
N ALA A 9 2.25 3.31 -12.73
CA ALA A 9 1.67 2.02 -13.09
C ALA A 9 1.17 1.22 -11.87
N ILE A 10 1.85 1.30 -10.72
CA ILE A 10 1.39 0.67 -9.48
C ILE A 10 0.10 1.35 -8.98
N CYS A 11 0.05 2.68 -9.01
CA CYS A 11 -1.14 3.45 -8.66
C CYS A 11 -2.33 3.11 -9.56
N GLU A 12 -2.14 3.13 -10.88
CA GLU A 12 -3.19 2.76 -11.84
C GLU A 12 -3.70 1.34 -11.65
N LYS A 13 -2.83 0.38 -11.36
CA LYS A 13 -3.21 -1.04 -11.25
C LYS A 13 -3.86 -1.40 -9.92
N TYR A 14 -3.32 -0.92 -8.81
CA TYR A 14 -3.71 -1.37 -7.46
C TYR A 14 -4.50 -0.34 -6.67
N PHE A 15 -4.51 0.92 -7.11
CA PHE A 15 -5.17 2.05 -6.48
C PHE A 15 -5.97 2.88 -7.49
N ALA A 16 -6.48 2.23 -8.55
CA ALA A 16 -7.40 2.84 -9.49
C ALA A 16 -8.51 3.54 -8.71
N THR A 17 -8.63 4.85 -8.94
CA THR A 17 -9.60 5.71 -8.28
C THR A 17 -10.46 6.30 -9.39
N GLU A 18 -11.78 6.27 -9.24
CA GLU A 18 -12.68 6.90 -10.23
C GLU A 18 -12.70 8.42 -10.03
N ASP A 19 -13.01 9.19 -11.08
CA ASP A 19 -13.01 10.66 -11.01
C ASP A 19 -13.88 11.20 -9.87
N TRP A 20 -15.04 10.58 -9.64
CA TRP A 20 -15.92 10.99 -8.54
C TRP A 20 -15.30 10.71 -7.17
N GLU A 21 -14.51 9.64 -6.99
CA GLU A 21 -13.86 9.33 -5.70
C GLU A 21 -12.82 10.40 -5.33
N VAL A 22 -12.19 11.03 -6.34
CA VAL A 22 -11.24 12.12 -6.14
C VAL A 22 -11.93 13.35 -5.54
N ASP A 23 -13.14 13.68 -6.01
CA ASP A 23 -13.91 14.82 -5.51
C ASP A 23 -14.34 14.64 -4.05
N PHE A 24 -14.58 13.40 -3.63
CA PHE A 24 -14.95 13.07 -2.24
C PHE A 24 -13.75 12.65 -1.37
N ALA A 25 -12.52 12.79 -1.87
CA ALA A 25 -11.31 12.43 -1.13
C ALA A 25 -11.13 13.31 0.13
N GLN A 26 -11.16 12.66 1.30
CA GLN A 26 -10.96 13.33 2.58
C GLN A 26 -9.54 13.89 2.71
N LYS A 27 -9.42 15.23 2.74
CA LYS A 27 -8.12 15.92 2.87
C LYS A 27 -7.41 15.65 4.19
N THR A 28 -8.16 15.27 5.23
CA THR A 28 -7.64 14.96 6.58
C THR A 28 -7.49 13.47 6.84
N SER A 29 -7.65 12.61 5.83
CA SER A 29 -7.62 11.15 5.97
C SER A 29 -6.36 10.63 6.66
N VAL A 30 -5.19 11.24 6.40
CA VAL A 30 -3.93 10.91 7.07
C VAL A 30 -3.99 11.19 8.57
N LEU A 31 -4.48 12.36 8.98
CA LEU A 31 -4.62 12.72 10.39
C LEU A 31 -5.62 11.80 11.10
N LYS A 32 -6.73 11.50 10.44
CA LYS A 32 -7.74 10.58 10.95
C LYS A 32 -7.17 9.19 11.17
N ARG A 33 -6.43 8.65 10.19
CA ARG A 33 -5.85 7.32 10.28
C ARG A 33 -4.80 7.22 11.39
N ILE A 34 -3.92 8.21 11.53
CA ILE A 34 -2.95 8.24 12.64
C ILE A 34 -3.67 8.35 13.99
N SER A 35 -4.71 9.19 14.07
CA SER A 35 -5.55 9.34 15.25
C SER A 35 -6.22 8.02 15.65
N ASP A 36 -6.81 7.31 14.70
CA ASP A 36 -7.45 6.00 14.94
C ASP A 36 -6.45 4.94 15.37
N TYR A 37 -5.25 4.96 14.80
CA TYR A 37 -4.20 4.00 15.11
C TYR A 37 -3.56 4.22 16.50
N THR A 38 -3.46 5.47 16.95
CA THR A 38 -2.69 5.84 18.16
C THR A 38 -3.55 6.31 19.34
N GLY A 39 -4.80 6.67 19.10
CA GLY A 39 -5.68 7.33 20.09
C GLY A 39 -5.37 8.83 20.30
N LEU A 40 -4.39 9.39 19.60
CA LEU A 40 -4.08 10.83 19.67
C LEU A 40 -5.16 11.65 18.98
N ASN A 41 -5.48 12.84 19.50
CA ASN A 41 -6.33 13.79 18.80
C ASN A 41 -5.54 14.54 17.70
N PHE A 42 -6.24 15.25 16.80
CA PHE A 42 -5.60 15.89 15.64
C PHE A 42 -4.55 16.93 16.04
N ARG A 43 -4.76 17.66 17.15
CA ARG A 43 -3.80 18.66 17.62
C ARG A 43 -2.50 17.97 18.03
N GLN A 44 -2.60 16.86 18.77
CA GLN A 44 -1.45 16.06 19.20
C GLN A 44 -0.71 15.46 18.01
N VAL A 45 -1.43 14.95 17.00
CA VAL A 45 -0.81 14.43 15.77
C VAL A 45 -0.03 15.51 15.02
N LEU A 46 -0.57 16.73 14.94
CA LEU A 46 0.10 17.86 14.30
C LEU A 46 1.27 18.44 15.11
N ASP A 47 1.32 18.20 16.41
CA ASP A 47 2.43 18.58 17.29
C ASP A 47 3.57 17.56 17.33
N LEU A 48 3.42 16.41 16.67
CA LEU A 48 4.47 15.40 16.63
C LEU A 48 5.71 15.93 15.89
N PRO A 49 6.92 15.55 16.36
CA PRO A 49 8.12 15.72 15.55
C PRO A 49 7.92 15.08 14.18
N TYR A 50 8.39 15.74 13.12
CA TYR A 50 8.12 15.32 11.74
C TYR A 50 8.52 13.85 11.46
N SER A 51 9.63 13.37 12.03
CA SER A 51 10.05 11.97 11.93
C SER A 51 9.03 11.00 12.51
N TYR A 52 8.46 11.31 13.67
CA TYR A 52 7.41 10.51 14.31
C TYR A 52 6.11 10.56 13.51
N PHE A 53 5.75 11.73 12.98
CA PHE A 53 4.59 11.86 12.11
C PHE A 53 4.71 10.95 10.88
N LEU A 54 5.87 10.94 10.20
CA LEU A 54 6.11 10.08 9.04
C LEU A 54 6.09 8.59 9.39
N LEU A 55 6.70 8.21 10.52
CA LEU A 55 6.70 6.83 11.01
C LEU A 55 5.27 6.34 11.26
N LEU A 56 4.48 7.10 12.01
CA LEU A 56 3.11 6.75 12.35
C LEU A 56 2.19 6.80 11.13
N ASN A 57 2.42 7.71 10.17
CA ASN A 57 1.67 7.70 8.91
C ASN A 57 1.86 6.37 8.17
N ARG A 58 3.11 5.89 8.07
CA ARG A 58 3.42 4.60 7.45
C ARG A 58 2.76 3.44 8.18
N ASP A 59 2.92 3.36 9.49
CA ASP A 59 2.45 2.20 10.26
C ASP A 59 0.92 2.18 10.39
N SER A 60 0.29 3.34 10.53
CA SER A 60 -1.18 3.44 10.50
C SER A 60 -1.77 3.07 9.14
N TRP A 61 -1.05 3.36 8.04
CA TRP A 61 -1.42 2.88 6.71
C TRP A 61 -1.31 1.37 6.63
N LEU A 62 -0.19 0.77 7.04
CA LEU A 62 -0.03 -0.70 7.05
C LEU A 62 -1.12 -1.38 7.88
N TYR A 63 -1.42 -0.88 9.08
CA TYR A 63 -2.47 -1.40 9.94
C TYR A 63 -3.84 -1.40 9.25
N SER A 64 -4.19 -0.32 8.55
CA SER A 64 -5.46 -0.20 7.80
C SER A 64 -5.60 -1.23 6.68
N TYR A 65 -4.49 -1.67 6.06
CA TYR A 65 -4.54 -2.70 5.03
C TYR A 65 -4.53 -4.10 5.63
N GLN A 66 -3.88 -4.28 6.79
CA GLN A 66 -3.87 -5.57 7.49
C GLN A 66 -5.25 -5.94 8.07
N SER A 67 -6.12 -4.96 8.31
CA SER A 67 -7.45 -5.18 8.90
C SER A 67 -8.51 -5.73 7.92
N SER A 68 -8.18 -5.97 6.65
CA SER A 68 -9.11 -6.53 5.66
C SER A 68 -8.43 -7.51 4.71
N GLU A 69 -9.17 -8.50 4.21
CA GLU A 69 -8.65 -9.45 3.23
C GLU A 69 -8.17 -8.76 1.95
N LYS A 70 -8.97 -7.83 1.42
CA LYS A 70 -8.60 -7.03 0.23
C LYS A 70 -7.35 -6.20 0.47
N GLY A 71 -7.22 -5.59 1.65
CA GLY A 71 -6.04 -4.83 2.04
C GLY A 71 -4.80 -5.72 2.13
N MET A 72 -4.93 -6.92 2.70
CA MET A 72 -3.84 -7.89 2.79
C MET A 72 -3.36 -8.35 1.40
N GLU A 73 -4.28 -8.56 0.45
CA GLU A 73 -3.93 -8.88 -0.93
C GLU A 73 -3.17 -7.74 -1.62
N ILE A 74 -3.54 -6.48 -1.36
CA ILE A 74 -2.77 -5.33 -1.86
C ILE A 74 -1.35 -5.35 -1.29
N LEU A 75 -1.17 -5.59 0.01
CA LEU A 75 0.16 -5.67 0.63
C LEU A 75 1.01 -6.80 0.04
N LYS A 76 0.43 -7.99 -0.15
CA LYS A 76 1.11 -9.11 -0.83
C LYS A 76 1.54 -8.74 -2.24
N ASN A 77 0.68 -8.09 -3.00
CA ASN A 77 1.00 -7.66 -4.36
C ASN A 77 2.12 -6.63 -4.40
N LEU A 78 2.09 -5.63 -3.51
CA LEU A 78 3.17 -4.65 -3.39
C LEU A 78 4.50 -5.32 -3.01
N TRP A 79 4.48 -6.25 -2.06
CA TRP A 79 5.65 -7.03 -1.68
C TRP A 79 6.22 -7.83 -2.87
N ARG A 80 5.36 -8.45 -3.69
CA ARG A 80 5.76 -9.17 -4.92
C ARG A 80 6.40 -8.26 -5.94
N VAL A 81 5.84 -7.07 -6.17
CA VAL A 81 6.38 -6.09 -7.13
C VAL A 81 7.76 -5.57 -6.70
N GLN A 82 8.03 -5.52 -5.39
CA GLN A 82 9.34 -5.16 -4.86
C GLN A 82 10.40 -6.25 -5.01
N GLN A 83 10.01 -7.51 -5.27
CA GLN A 83 10.97 -8.57 -5.53
C GLN A 83 11.60 -8.33 -6.91
N THR A 84 12.87 -7.94 -6.92
CA THR A 84 13.66 -7.60 -8.12
C THR A 84 14.16 -8.83 -8.89
N GLN A 85 13.96 -10.04 -8.36
CA GLN A 85 14.31 -11.29 -9.04
C GLN A 85 13.02 -12.00 -9.45
N SER A 86 12.88 -12.34 -10.73
CA SER A 86 11.84 -13.27 -11.15
C SER A 86 12.12 -14.63 -10.52
N ASP A 87 11.06 -15.28 -10.06
CA ASP A 87 11.12 -16.68 -9.62
C ASP A 87 11.23 -17.58 -10.85
N ASP A 88 12.38 -17.51 -11.52
CA ASP A 88 12.66 -18.23 -12.77
C ASP A 88 12.53 -19.73 -12.57
N ALA A 89 12.80 -20.22 -11.36
CA ALA A 89 12.61 -21.61 -10.97
C ALA A 89 11.12 -22.00 -11.04
N ALA A 90 10.22 -21.23 -10.42
CA ALA A 90 8.78 -21.49 -10.51
C ALA A 90 8.25 -21.39 -11.95
N VAL A 91 8.78 -20.48 -12.77
CA VAL A 91 8.40 -20.37 -14.18
C VAL A 91 8.90 -21.58 -14.99
N SER A 92 10.11 -22.07 -14.72
CA SER A 92 10.67 -23.25 -15.40
C SER A 92 9.91 -24.52 -15.02
N GLU A 93 9.59 -24.72 -13.73
CA GLU A 93 8.82 -25.86 -13.25
C GLU A 93 7.40 -25.89 -13.83
N LEU A 94 6.75 -24.73 -13.94
CA LEU A 94 5.44 -24.62 -14.59
C LEU A 94 5.52 -25.02 -16.06
N LYS A 95 6.55 -24.55 -16.79
CA LYS A 95 6.78 -24.91 -18.20
C LYS A 95 6.98 -26.42 -18.34
N GLU A 96 7.78 -27.05 -17.49
CA GLU A 96 7.99 -28.49 -17.53
C GLU A 96 6.69 -29.27 -17.25
N ARG A 97 5.89 -28.86 -16.26
CA ARG A 97 4.59 -29.49 -15.96
C ARG A 97 3.56 -29.32 -17.08
N MET A 98 3.61 -28.23 -17.83
CA MET A 98 2.75 -28.00 -19.00
C MET A 98 3.19 -28.79 -20.23
N VAL A 99 4.48 -29.12 -20.35
CA VAL A 99 5.03 -29.94 -21.45
C VAL A 99 4.75 -31.44 -21.24
N HIS A 100 4.60 -31.89 -20.00
CA HIS A 100 4.33 -33.30 -19.65
C HIS A 100 2.83 -33.60 -19.42
N ARG A 101 1.94 -32.78 -19.95
CA ARG A 101 0.47 -32.92 -19.86
C ARG A 101 -0.13 -33.05 -21.25
#